data_AF-A0A7V4ULU0-F1
#
_entry.id   AF-A0A7V4ULU0-F1
#
_cell.length_a   1.000
_cell.length_b   1.000
_cell.length_c   1.000
_cell.angle_alpha   90.00
_cell.angle_beta   90.00
_cell.angle_gamma   90.00
#
_symmetry.space_group_name_H-M   'P 1'
#
loop_
_entity.id
_entity.type
_entity.pdbx_description
1 polymer ?
#
loop_
_entity_poly.entity_id
_entity_poly.type
_entity_poly.pdbx_seq_one_letter_code
_entity_poly.pdbx_strand_id
1 'polypeptide(L)'
;MKIKCKFFGLPEVQKMVGGKEIEVEIEGHTLGALQQHLKTIYGESIQKAFASQILKNGNEWVNIKDDKHPLKDGDHLSFLLMIPGG
;
A
#
# COMPACT_ATOMS: atom_id res chain seq x y z
N MET A 1 8.18 -12.25 -2.95
CA MET A 1 6.73 -12.51 -2.78
C MET A 1 5.93 -11.43 -3.47
N LYS A 2 4.83 -11.81 -4.10
CA LYS A 2 3.94 -10.94 -4.87
C LYS A 2 2.84 -10.38 -3.98
N ILE A 3 2.66 -9.08 -4.02
CA ILE A 3 1.62 -8.36 -3.28
C ILE A 3 0.86 -7.48 -4.26
N LYS A 4 -0.48 -7.49 -4.16
CA LYS A 4 -1.32 -6.55 -4.93
C LYS A 4 -1.65 -5.34 -4.09
N CYS A 5 -1.31 -4.16 -4.60
CA CYS A 5 -1.58 -2.88 -3.94
C CYS A 5 -2.66 -2.13 -4.71
N LYS A 6 -3.77 -1.83 -4.05
CA LYS A 6 -4.86 -1.00 -4.57
C LYS A 6 -4.87 0.35 -3.88
N PHE A 7 -5.04 1.42 -4.64
CA PHE A 7 -5.06 2.79 -4.11
C PHE A 7 -6.45 3.40 -4.33
N PHE A 8 -7.09 3.89 -3.27
CA PHE A 8 -8.39 4.54 -3.31
C PHE A 8 -8.32 5.93 -2.67
N GLY A 9 -8.95 6.92 -3.31
CA GLY A 9 -8.89 8.32 -2.86
C GLY A 9 -7.53 8.98 -3.04
N LEU A 10 -6.59 8.34 -3.76
CA LEU A 10 -5.21 8.80 -3.94
C LEU A 10 -4.88 9.05 -5.44
N PRO A 11 -5.52 10.03 -6.12
CA PRO A 11 -5.38 10.21 -7.56
C PRO A 11 -3.95 10.50 -8.01
N GLU A 12 -3.17 11.22 -7.21
CA GLU A 12 -1.75 11.49 -7.50
C GLU A 12 -0.90 10.22 -7.47
N VAL A 13 -1.15 9.34 -6.49
CA VAL A 13 -0.48 8.04 -6.40
C VAL A 13 -0.90 7.16 -7.57
N GLN A 14 -2.19 7.11 -7.89
CA GLN A 14 -2.70 6.31 -9.02
C GLN A 14 -2.06 6.72 -10.34
N LYS A 15 -1.91 8.03 -10.59
CA LYS A 15 -1.26 8.55 -11.80
C LYS A 15 0.22 8.13 -11.87
N MET A 16 0.92 8.16 -10.74
CA MET A 16 2.34 7.82 -10.65
C MET A 16 2.62 6.33 -10.84
N VAL A 17 1.80 5.46 -10.25
CA VAL A 17 1.95 4.01 -10.38
C VAL A 17 1.37 3.47 -11.68
N GLY A 18 0.73 4.32 -12.49
CA GLY A 18 0.15 3.97 -13.78
C GLY A 18 -1.24 3.35 -13.71
N GLY A 19 -1.91 3.37 -12.55
CA GLY A 19 -3.22 2.76 -12.38
C GLY A 19 -3.76 2.78 -10.95
N LYS A 20 -4.92 2.15 -10.75
CA LYS A 20 -5.53 2.00 -9.41
C LYS A 20 -5.00 0.79 -8.64
N GLU A 21 -4.40 -0.16 -9.34
CA GLU A 21 -3.84 -1.39 -8.82
C GLU A 21 -2.48 -1.63 -9.46
N ILE A 22 -1.54 -2.12 -8.66
CA ILE A 22 -0.25 -2.64 -9.11
C ILE A 22 0.04 -3.98 -8.42
N GLU A 23 0.80 -4.83 -9.08
CA GLU A 23 1.45 -5.99 -8.48
C GLU A 23 2.92 -5.66 -8.26
N VAL A 24 3.43 -5.91 -7.05
CA VAL A 24 4.83 -5.70 -6.70
C VAL A 24 5.43 -6.98 -6.15
N GLU A 25 6.69 -7.22 -6.48
CA GLU A 25 7.46 -8.33 -5.94
C GLU A 25 8.49 -7.82 -4.93
N ILE A 26 8.34 -8.26 -3.67
CA ILE A 26 9.18 -7.82 -2.55
C ILE A 26 9.95 -8.99 -1.95
N GLU A 27 11.19 -8.76 -1.51
CA GLU A 27 12.03 -9.79 -0.88
C GLU A 27 11.66 -10.06 0.59
N GLY A 28 11.04 -9.10 1.28
CA GLY A 28 10.64 -9.24 2.68
C GLY A 28 9.24 -9.82 2.88
N HIS A 29 8.88 -10.06 4.14
CA HIS A 29 7.59 -10.65 4.55
C HIS A 29 6.76 -9.73 5.46
N THR A 30 7.03 -8.43 5.45
CA THR A 30 6.38 -7.48 6.35
C THR A 30 5.88 -6.24 5.62
N LEU A 31 4.97 -5.52 6.26
CA LEU A 31 4.50 -4.22 5.77
C LEU A 31 5.64 -3.22 5.60
N GLY A 32 6.62 -3.20 6.51
CA GLY A 32 7.79 -2.32 6.42
C GLY A 32 8.64 -2.61 5.17
N ALA A 33 8.83 -3.88 4.81
CA ALA A 33 9.53 -4.26 3.59
C ALA A 33 8.79 -3.76 2.34
N LEU A 34 7.46 -3.88 2.32
CA LEU A 34 6.63 -3.33 1.25
C LEU A 34 6.74 -1.81 1.15
N GLN A 35 6.62 -1.11 2.27
CA GLN A 35 6.73 0.36 2.31
C GLN A 35 8.09 0.82 1.79
N GLN A 36 9.16 0.13 2.19
CA GLN A 36 10.50 0.46 1.72
C GLN A 36 10.66 0.20 0.22
N HIS A 37 10.17 -0.94 -0.28
CA HIS A 37 10.22 -1.26 -1.70
C HIS A 37 9.46 -0.22 -2.54
N LEU A 38 8.25 0.17 -2.12
CA LEU A 38 7.47 1.22 -2.78
C LEU A 38 8.19 2.58 -2.75
N LYS A 39 8.85 2.95 -1.64
CA LYS A 39 9.66 4.17 -1.55
C LYS A 39 10.86 4.13 -2.50
N THR A 40 11.52 2.98 -2.64
CA THR A 40 12.66 2.83 -3.57
C THR A 40 12.24 3.03 -5.02
N ILE A 41 11.08 2.54 -5.42
CA ILE A 41 10.59 2.65 -6.82
C ILE A 41 10.01 4.03 -7.11
N TYR A 42 9.18 4.55 -6.21
CA TYR A 42 8.34 5.73 -6.47
C TYR A 42 8.80 7.00 -5.74
N GLY A 43 9.86 6.90 -4.93
CA GLY A 43 10.40 8.03 -4.16
C GLY A 43 9.45 8.54 -3.09
N GLU A 44 9.62 9.81 -2.71
CA GLU A 44 8.81 10.42 -1.65
C GLU A 44 7.34 10.60 -2.01
N SER A 45 7.01 10.64 -3.31
CA SER A 45 5.66 10.91 -3.75
C SER A 45 4.66 9.81 -3.34
N ILE A 46 5.13 8.58 -3.10
CA ILE A 46 4.28 7.48 -2.60
C ILE A 46 3.91 7.63 -1.12
N GLN A 47 4.56 8.52 -0.38
CA GLN A 47 4.32 8.69 1.07
C GLN A 47 2.88 9.05 1.41
N LYS A 48 2.14 9.69 0.48
CA LYS A 48 0.70 9.97 0.67
C LYS A 48 -0.12 8.69 0.88
N ALA A 49 0.27 7.57 0.28
CA ALA A 49 -0.35 6.29 0.55
C ALA A 49 -0.12 5.83 1.99
N PHE A 50 0.98 6.23 2.63
CA PHE A 50 1.29 5.87 4.02
C PHE A 50 0.54 6.69 5.07
N ALA A 51 -0.23 7.70 4.65
CA ALA A 51 -1.19 8.40 5.50
C ALA A 51 -2.60 7.77 5.46
N SER A 52 -2.80 6.73 4.62
CA SER A 52 -4.09 6.08 4.42
C SER A 52 -4.33 4.92 5.39
N GLN A 53 -5.58 4.45 5.48
CA GLN A 53 -5.89 3.20 6.18
C GLN A 53 -5.60 2.01 5.25
N ILE A 54 -5.12 0.89 5.79
CA ILE A 54 -4.86 -0.32 5.02
C ILE A 54 -5.89 -1.39 5.36
N LEU A 55 -6.58 -1.89 4.35
CA LEU A 55 -7.43 -3.07 4.43
C LEU A 55 -6.77 -4.21 3.67
N LYS A 56 -6.30 -5.21 4.40
CA LYS A 56 -5.69 -6.44 3.89
C LYS A 56 -6.77 -7.47 3.59
N ASN A 57 -6.68 -8.07 2.42
CA ASN A 57 -7.57 -9.10 1.89
C ASN A 57 -9.07 -8.76 1.97
N GLY A 58 -9.40 -7.47 2.07
CA GLY A 58 -10.78 -6.98 2.18
C GLY A 58 -11.44 -7.16 3.56
N ASN A 59 -10.74 -7.69 4.56
CA ASN A 59 -11.36 -8.03 5.86
C ASN A 59 -10.52 -7.68 7.10
N GLU A 60 -9.21 -7.41 6.95
CA GLU A 60 -8.31 -7.15 8.07
C GLU A 60 -7.76 -5.72 8.00
N TRP A 61 -8.07 -4.90 9.02
CA TRP A 61 -7.47 -3.57 9.14
C TRP A 61 -6.05 -3.68 9.67
N VAL A 62 -5.09 -3.14 8.91
CA VAL A 62 -3.68 -3.16 9.26
C VAL A 62 -3.24 -1.77 9.70
N ASN A 63 -2.56 -1.70 10.85
CA ASN A 63 -1.94 -0.46 11.30
C ASN A 63 -0.75 -0.13 10.41
N ILE A 64 -0.82 1.00 9.70
CA ILE A 64 0.23 1.42 8.77
C ILE A 64 1.59 1.70 9.43
N LYS A 65 1.59 1.91 10.75
CA LYS A 65 2.79 2.12 11.56
C LYS A 65 3.39 0.82 12.11
N ASP A 66 2.71 -0.31 11.96
CA ASP A 66 3.22 -1.63 12.34
C ASP A 66 4.06 -2.20 11.19
N ASP A 67 5.33 -1.78 11.13
CA ASP A 67 6.30 -2.20 10.11
C ASP A 67 6.61 -3.71 10.14
N LYS A 68 6.35 -4.37 11.27
CA LYS A 68 6.53 -5.81 11.46
C LYS A 68 5.28 -6.62 11.14
N HIS A 69 4.17 -5.97 10.78
CA HIS A 69 2.95 -6.68 10.42
C HIS A 69 3.24 -7.69 9.30
N PRO A 70 2.93 -8.99 9.50
CA PRO A 70 3.29 -10.03 8.56
C PRO A 70 2.41 -9.98 7.30
N LEU A 71 3.06 -10.12 6.15
CA LEU A 71 2.45 -10.24 4.84
C LEU A 71 2.82 -11.60 4.23
N LYS A 72 1.91 -12.13 3.41
CA LYS A 72 2.04 -13.40 2.71
C LYS A 72 1.98 -13.18 1.20
N ASP A 73 2.59 -14.11 0.47
CA ASP A 73 2.48 -14.14 -0.98
C ASP A 73 1.01 -14.19 -1.42
N GLY A 74 0.66 -13.34 -2.38
CA GLY A 74 -0.70 -13.18 -2.87
C GLY A 74 -1.60 -12.26 -2.03
N ASP A 75 -1.12 -11.68 -0.93
CA ASP A 75 -1.93 -10.72 -0.16
C ASP A 75 -2.33 -9.51 -1.00
N HIS A 76 -3.56 -9.04 -0.78
CA HIS A 76 -4.11 -7.84 -1.40
C HIS A 76 -4.23 -6.72 -0.36
N LEU A 77 -3.53 -5.62 -0.55
CA LEU A 77 -3.58 -4.45 0.32
C LEU A 77 -4.31 -3.30 -0.35
N SER A 78 -5.37 -2.83 0.28
CA SER A 78 -6.10 -1.62 -0.17
C SER A 78 -5.74 -0.43 0.70
N PHE A 79 -5.11 0.57 0.09
CA PHE A 79 -4.80 1.87 0.68
C PHE A 79 -5.98 2.81 0.49
N LEU A 80 -6.66 3.15 1.59
CA LEU A 80 -7.92 3.88 1.61
C LEU A 80 -7.71 5.27 2.22
N LEU A 81 -7.62 6.30 1.38
CA LEU A 81 -7.65 7.67 1.87
C LEU A 81 -9.11 8.09 2.07
N MET A 82 -9.51 8.19 3.34
CA MET A 82 -10.79 8.75 3.74
C MET A 82 -10.74 10.26 3.52
N ILE A 83 -11.47 10.75 2.52
CA ILE A 83 -11.70 12.20 2.36
C ILE A 83 -12.87 12.54 3.29
N PRO A 84 -12.69 13.45 4.28
CA PRO A 84 -13.83 13.94 5.04
C PRO A 84 -14.84 14.53 4.06
N GLY A 85 -16.05 13.97 4.02
CA GLY A 85 -17.12 14.52 3.20
C GLY A 85 -17.43 15.95 3.63
N GLY A 86 -17.60 16.83 2.65
CA GLY A 86 -18.07 18.20 2.87
C GLY A 86 -19.51 18.26 3.37
#